data_AF-A0AAD3X0J1-F1
#
_entry.id   AF-A0AAD3X0J1-F1
#
_cell.length_a   1.000
_cell.length_b   1.000
_cell.length_c   1.000
_cell.angle_alpha   90.00
_cell.angle_beta   90.00
_cell.angle_gamma   90.00
#
_symmetry.space_group_name_H-M   'P 1'
#
loop_
_entity.id
_entity.type
_entity.pdbx_description
1 polymer ?
#
loop_
_entity_poly.entity_id
_entity_poly.type
_entity_poly.pdbx_seq_one_letter_code
_entity_poly.pdbx_strand_id
1 'polypeptide(L)'
;MTTSDLFPGTLAPMPGATASATLIWPSVESVAPARFVEGFKPFAAFARDSDADPAVLATDLFALWDFIAAHAELLDAPEMTEAASRFLGNAIAVAHPAARWRMTSEPEVGTSAMSIPVAGVLRAIVEHPEQREAFREMLASWPQADRDDLESSALAHHEVDVDLVVAPMAFARPPLAIPEFFDDDGRVIDYGSRWAGGSPPDDAYSRVSHPERFAPVLSVVDALVEHLATWYVVDVDRRVSESGARVMCLRPTTGATITLTVSAESVDIEAGALFRDRAPVCTCDACDETAESVADHLEQTLLAIAAGGLREVFPVGQRRWLHTRIHTPDGSGRSSGGQPDPAIPAKRLDEAADVLGRLPDGWWPAWTLRAEPV
;
A
#
# COMPACT_ATOMS: atom_id res chain seq x y z
N MET A 1 -2.64 -36.22 -23.87
CA MET A 1 -2.34 -35.61 -22.56
C MET A 1 -3.13 -34.31 -22.47
N THR A 2 -3.95 -34.17 -21.44
CA THR A 2 -4.74 -32.96 -21.18
C THR A 2 -3.81 -31.76 -21.02
N THR A 3 -4.07 -30.68 -21.74
CA THR A 3 -3.26 -29.45 -21.86
C THR A 3 -3.02 -28.65 -20.57
N SER A 4 -3.44 -29.17 -19.42
CA SER A 4 -3.28 -28.55 -18.10
C SER A 4 -1.88 -28.71 -17.51
N ASP A 5 -1.01 -29.53 -18.11
CA ASP A 5 0.28 -29.94 -17.53
C ASP A 5 1.51 -29.20 -18.09
N LEU A 6 1.33 -28.16 -18.91
CA LEU A 6 2.47 -27.49 -19.58
C LEU A 6 3.28 -26.57 -18.64
N PHE A 7 2.66 -26.00 -17.61
CA PHE A 7 3.32 -25.09 -16.66
C PHE A 7 3.25 -25.65 -15.24
N PRO A 8 4.32 -25.51 -14.43
CA PRO A 8 4.41 -26.14 -13.12
C PRO A 8 3.61 -25.36 -12.07
N GLY A 9 2.29 -25.59 -11.97
CA GLY A 9 1.47 -25.03 -10.90
C GLY A 9 0.00 -24.86 -11.27
N THR A 10 -0.76 -24.28 -10.35
CA THR A 10 -2.16 -23.96 -10.56
C THR A 10 -2.29 -22.82 -11.57
N LEU A 11 -3.07 -23.04 -12.62
CA LEU A 11 -3.48 -21.98 -13.55
C LEU A 11 -4.59 -21.15 -12.92
N ALA A 12 -4.49 -19.83 -13.01
CA ALA A 12 -5.50 -18.90 -12.56
C ALA A 12 -6.09 -18.12 -13.77
N PRO A 13 -7.27 -17.49 -13.62
CA PRO A 13 -7.69 -16.47 -14.59
C PRO A 13 -6.69 -15.31 -14.62
N MET A 14 -6.69 -14.54 -15.71
CA MET A 14 -5.89 -13.32 -15.82
C MET A 14 -6.24 -12.36 -14.65
N PRO A 15 -5.26 -11.79 -13.94
CA PRO A 15 -5.55 -10.80 -12.90
C PRO A 15 -6.38 -9.64 -13.46
N GLY A 16 -7.38 -9.19 -12.71
CA GLY A 16 -8.05 -7.93 -13.01
C GLY A 16 -7.09 -6.77 -12.80
N ALA A 17 -7.34 -5.62 -13.44
CA ALA A 17 -6.58 -4.40 -13.18
C ALA A 17 -6.56 -4.17 -11.68
N THR A 18 -5.38 -4.25 -11.06
CA THR A 18 -5.23 -3.73 -9.71
C THR A 18 -5.46 -2.26 -9.89
N ALA A 19 -6.63 -1.78 -9.44
CA ALA A 19 -6.82 -0.35 -9.31
C ALA A 19 -5.60 0.13 -8.51
N SER A 20 -4.80 1.02 -9.09
CA SER A 20 -3.94 1.92 -8.33
C SER A 20 -4.86 2.85 -7.54
N ALA A 21 -5.67 2.25 -6.68
CA ALA A 21 -6.55 2.86 -5.75
C ALA A 21 -5.91 2.57 -4.40
N THR A 22 -4.95 3.43 -4.06
CA THR A 22 -4.77 3.88 -2.69
C THR A 22 -6.08 4.56 -2.28
N LEU A 23 -7.16 3.80 -2.10
CA LEU A 23 -8.44 4.27 -1.60
C LEU A 23 -8.99 3.23 -0.62
N ILE A 24 -9.30 3.76 0.54
CA ILE A 24 -9.69 3.11 1.77
C ILE A 24 -11.08 2.48 1.59
N TRP A 25 -11.16 1.16 1.50
CA TRP A 25 -12.35 0.36 1.82
C TRP A 25 -11.87 -1.02 2.29
N PRO A 26 -12.68 -1.82 3.04
CA PRO A 26 -12.18 -3.01 3.72
C PRO A 26 -11.58 -3.95 2.68
N SER A 27 -10.29 -4.21 2.87
CA SER A 27 -9.43 -4.99 2.01
C SER A 27 -10.13 -6.28 1.59
N VAL A 28 -10.47 -6.37 0.30
CA VAL A 28 -10.54 -7.70 -0.32
C VAL A 28 -9.15 -8.28 -0.15
N GLU A 29 -9.09 -9.42 0.53
CA GLU A 29 -7.90 -10.24 0.71
C GLU A 29 -7.02 -10.13 -0.56
N SER A 30 -5.82 -9.55 -0.41
CA SER A 30 -4.91 -9.36 -1.55
C SER A 30 -4.55 -10.74 -2.08
N VAL A 31 -5.25 -11.17 -3.13
CA VAL A 31 -4.97 -12.45 -3.79
C VAL A 31 -3.59 -12.32 -4.40
N ALA A 32 -2.64 -13.12 -3.91
CA ALA A 32 -1.27 -13.10 -4.40
C ALA A 32 -1.28 -13.21 -5.94
N PRO A 33 -0.53 -12.37 -6.66
CA PRO A 33 -0.58 -12.32 -8.11
C PRO A 33 -0.29 -13.70 -8.72
N ALA A 34 -1.15 -14.09 -9.66
CA ALA A 34 -1.12 -15.39 -10.30
C ALA A 34 0.25 -15.63 -10.95
N ARG A 35 0.86 -16.79 -10.69
CA ARG A 35 2.14 -17.13 -11.32
C ARG A 35 1.94 -17.64 -12.76
N PHE A 36 0.88 -18.40 -13.00
CA PHE A 36 0.53 -18.92 -14.31
C PHE A 36 -0.93 -18.61 -14.61
N VAL A 37 -1.21 -18.16 -15.82
CA VAL A 37 -2.57 -17.81 -16.26
C VAL A 37 -3.10 -18.79 -17.32
N GLU A 38 -4.41 -18.95 -17.37
CA GLU A 38 -5.10 -19.73 -18.41
C GLU A 38 -5.27 -18.97 -19.74
N GLY A 39 -5.80 -19.62 -20.77
CA GLY A 39 -6.13 -19.00 -22.07
C GLY A 39 -5.06 -19.11 -23.17
N PHE A 40 -3.92 -19.77 -22.89
CA PHE A 40 -2.86 -20.01 -23.89
C PHE A 40 -3.11 -21.21 -24.81
N LYS A 41 -4.24 -21.93 -24.66
CA LYS A 41 -4.53 -23.17 -25.38
C LYS A 41 -4.53 -23.02 -26.92
N PRO A 42 -5.07 -21.93 -27.51
CA PRO A 42 -5.02 -21.72 -28.96
C PRO A 42 -3.58 -21.71 -29.51
N PHE A 43 -2.66 -21.00 -28.84
CA PHE A 43 -1.25 -21.00 -29.21
C PHE A 43 -0.61 -22.38 -29.08
N ALA A 44 -0.91 -23.11 -28.01
CA ALA A 44 -0.39 -24.47 -27.83
C ALA A 44 -0.93 -25.46 -28.88
N ALA A 45 -2.11 -25.23 -29.45
CA ALA A 45 -2.63 -26.00 -30.57
C ALA A 45 -1.89 -25.63 -31.86
N PHE A 46 -1.76 -24.33 -32.14
CA PHE A 46 -0.99 -23.82 -33.28
C PHE A 46 0.44 -24.37 -33.31
N ALA A 47 1.16 -24.35 -32.18
CA ALA A 47 2.52 -24.88 -32.11
C ALA A 47 2.59 -26.37 -32.50
N ARG A 48 1.61 -27.19 -32.12
CA ARG A 48 1.55 -28.61 -32.52
C ARG A 48 1.29 -28.77 -34.01
N ASP A 49 0.39 -27.96 -34.56
CA ASP A 49 0.05 -27.99 -35.98
C ASP A 49 1.25 -27.56 -36.85
N SER A 50 2.14 -26.72 -36.30
CA SER A 50 3.42 -26.31 -36.87
C SER A 50 4.61 -27.24 -36.51
N ASP A 51 4.34 -28.48 -36.06
CA ASP A 51 5.35 -29.52 -35.73
C ASP A 51 6.32 -29.14 -34.59
N ALA A 52 5.91 -28.24 -33.68
CA ALA A 52 6.62 -27.92 -32.45
C ALA A 52 5.95 -28.54 -31.22
N ASP A 53 6.75 -28.92 -30.21
CA ASP A 53 6.23 -29.44 -28.94
C ASP A 53 6.01 -28.30 -27.92
N PRO A 54 4.76 -27.99 -27.53
CA PRO A 54 4.49 -26.95 -26.54
C PRO A 54 5.14 -27.20 -25.18
N ALA A 55 5.43 -28.46 -24.80
CA ALA A 55 6.12 -28.74 -23.54
C ALA A 55 7.58 -28.28 -23.57
N VAL A 56 8.24 -28.41 -24.73
CA VAL A 56 9.59 -27.88 -24.94
C VAL A 56 9.55 -26.35 -24.92
N LEU A 57 8.62 -25.75 -25.67
CA LEU A 57 8.49 -24.28 -25.71
C LEU A 57 8.13 -23.68 -24.34
N ALA A 58 7.41 -24.40 -23.49
CA ALA A 58 7.05 -23.94 -22.14
C ALA A 58 8.26 -23.89 -21.17
N THR A 59 9.30 -24.69 -21.41
CA THR A 59 10.46 -24.84 -20.52
C THR A 59 11.75 -24.26 -21.08
N ASP A 60 11.83 -24.09 -22.40
CA ASP A 60 12.95 -23.45 -23.10
C ASP A 60 12.48 -22.15 -23.77
N LEU A 61 12.76 -21.04 -23.07
CA LEU A 61 12.39 -19.70 -23.54
C LEU A 61 13.09 -19.31 -24.85
N PHE A 62 14.26 -19.90 -25.17
CA PHE A 62 14.94 -19.63 -26.44
C PHE A 62 14.32 -20.39 -27.59
N ALA A 63 13.94 -21.65 -27.37
CA ALA A 63 13.16 -22.40 -28.35
C ALA A 63 11.82 -21.71 -28.64
N LEU A 64 11.17 -21.15 -27.61
CA LEU A 64 9.96 -20.34 -27.78
C LEU A 64 10.23 -19.04 -28.53
N TRP A 65 11.31 -18.33 -28.21
CA TRP A 65 11.71 -17.11 -28.92
C TRP A 65 11.90 -17.36 -30.42
N ASP A 66 12.69 -18.37 -30.76
CA ASP A 66 12.99 -18.75 -32.14
C ASP A 66 11.70 -19.19 -32.87
N PHE A 67 10.81 -19.90 -32.18
CA PHE A 67 9.51 -20.30 -32.71
C PHE A 67 8.62 -19.09 -33.02
N ILE A 68 8.47 -18.15 -32.07
CA ILE A 68 7.67 -16.93 -32.28
C ILE A 68 8.23 -16.09 -33.42
N ALA A 69 9.56 -15.90 -33.47
CA ALA A 69 10.24 -15.14 -34.51
C ALA A 69 9.99 -15.71 -35.92
N ALA A 70 9.82 -17.03 -36.03
CA ALA A 70 9.53 -17.70 -37.30
C ALA A 70 8.06 -17.62 -37.74
N HIS A 71 7.13 -17.20 -36.87
CA HIS A 71 5.67 -17.22 -37.12
C HIS A 71 5.05 -15.84 -36.89
N ALA A 72 5.32 -14.89 -37.78
CA ALA A 72 4.77 -13.53 -37.70
C ALA A 72 3.23 -13.50 -37.76
N GLU A 73 2.60 -14.52 -38.37
CA GLU A 73 1.15 -14.69 -38.46
C GLU A 73 0.45 -14.80 -37.09
N LEU A 74 1.20 -15.04 -36.01
CA LEU A 74 0.68 -14.98 -34.65
C LEU A 74 0.09 -13.62 -34.29
N LEU A 75 0.51 -12.55 -34.99
CA LEU A 75 0.04 -11.18 -34.78
C LEU A 75 -1.19 -10.81 -35.62
N ASP A 76 -1.60 -11.65 -36.57
CA ASP A 76 -2.68 -11.33 -37.53
C ASP A 76 -4.07 -11.34 -36.89
N ALA A 77 -4.26 -12.10 -35.81
CA ALA A 77 -5.55 -12.27 -35.14
C ALA A 77 -5.45 -11.93 -33.63
N PRO A 78 -6.30 -11.03 -33.11
CA PRO A 78 -6.22 -10.60 -31.70
C PRO A 78 -6.28 -11.76 -30.69
N GLU A 79 -7.14 -12.75 -30.92
CA GLU A 79 -7.27 -13.93 -30.04
C GLU A 79 -6.00 -14.79 -30.02
N MET A 80 -5.31 -14.92 -31.16
CA MET A 80 -4.06 -15.66 -31.26
C MET A 80 -2.92 -14.89 -30.59
N THR A 81 -2.84 -13.58 -30.83
CA THR A 81 -1.89 -12.68 -30.16
C THR A 81 -2.02 -12.76 -28.65
N GLU A 82 -3.25 -12.77 -28.14
CA GLU A 82 -3.52 -12.88 -26.71
C GLU A 82 -3.12 -14.25 -26.15
N ALA A 83 -3.47 -15.34 -26.84
CA ALA A 83 -3.09 -16.70 -26.44
C ALA A 83 -1.56 -16.89 -26.44
N ALA A 84 -0.87 -16.37 -27.47
CA ALA A 84 0.58 -16.40 -27.59
C ALA A 84 1.26 -15.57 -26.49
N SER A 85 0.72 -14.38 -26.19
CA SER A 85 1.19 -13.53 -25.09
C SER A 85 1.06 -14.24 -23.74
N ARG A 86 -0.08 -14.87 -23.47
CA ARG A 86 -0.29 -15.67 -22.24
C ARG A 86 0.68 -16.84 -22.15
N PHE A 87 0.99 -17.51 -23.26
CA PHE A 87 1.99 -18.58 -23.28
C PHE A 87 3.40 -18.05 -22.99
N LEU A 88 3.81 -16.97 -23.67
CA LEU A 88 5.10 -16.33 -23.50
C LEU A 88 5.32 -15.85 -22.06
N GLY A 89 4.32 -15.20 -21.46
CA GLY A 89 4.43 -14.73 -20.09
C GLY A 89 4.53 -15.88 -19.08
N ASN A 90 3.80 -16.99 -19.29
CA ASN A 90 3.96 -18.18 -18.46
C ASN A 90 5.37 -18.81 -18.63
N ALA A 91 5.92 -18.84 -19.84
CA ALA A 91 7.29 -19.31 -20.08
C ALA A 91 8.35 -18.42 -19.42
N ILE A 92 8.14 -17.09 -19.41
CA ILE A 92 8.98 -16.15 -18.64
C ILE A 92 8.88 -16.46 -17.13
N ALA A 93 7.69 -16.78 -16.60
CA ALA A 93 7.49 -17.18 -15.20
C ALA A 93 8.08 -18.56 -14.83
N VAL A 94 8.31 -19.43 -15.82
CA VAL A 94 9.13 -20.64 -15.66
C VAL A 94 10.62 -20.28 -15.61
N ALA A 95 11.08 -19.47 -16.56
CA ALA A 95 12.48 -19.07 -16.68
C ALA A 95 12.96 -18.23 -15.48
N HIS A 96 12.08 -17.41 -14.89
CA HIS A 96 12.37 -16.58 -13.73
C HIS A 96 11.45 -16.93 -12.54
N PRO A 97 11.96 -17.60 -11.49
CA PRO A 97 11.12 -18.15 -10.41
C PRO A 97 10.25 -17.15 -9.65
N ALA A 98 10.67 -15.88 -9.60
CA ALA A 98 9.96 -14.78 -8.92
C ALA A 98 9.04 -13.97 -9.86
N ALA A 99 8.97 -14.31 -11.15
CA ALA A 99 8.10 -13.59 -12.07
C ALA A 99 6.64 -14.04 -11.92
N ARG A 100 5.73 -13.08 -11.85
CA ARG A 100 4.28 -13.27 -11.69
C ARG A 100 3.52 -12.36 -12.65
N TRP A 101 2.29 -12.76 -12.97
CA TRP A 101 1.38 -11.93 -13.76
C TRP A 101 0.79 -10.80 -12.92
N ARG A 102 0.69 -9.63 -13.54
CA ARG A 102 0.06 -8.43 -13.00
C ARG A 102 -0.73 -7.74 -14.10
N MET A 103 -1.69 -6.91 -13.70
CA MET A 103 -2.47 -6.09 -14.61
C MET A 103 -2.35 -4.64 -14.17
N THR A 104 -1.59 -3.85 -14.93
CA THR A 104 -1.46 -2.40 -14.79
C THR A 104 -2.49 -1.75 -15.74
N SER A 105 -2.05 -1.16 -16.84
CA SER A 105 -2.86 -0.81 -18.01
C SER A 105 -2.98 -1.96 -19.02
N GLU A 106 -2.04 -2.92 -19.00
CA GLU A 106 -2.05 -4.11 -19.85
C GLU A 106 -1.43 -5.32 -19.11
N PRO A 107 -1.57 -6.56 -19.63
CA PRO A 107 -1.01 -7.74 -18.98
C PRO A 107 0.53 -7.74 -18.99
N GLU A 108 1.11 -7.75 -17.81
CA GLU A 108 2.56 -7.74 -17.60
C GLU A 108 3.01 -8.98 -16.84
N VAL A 109 4.25 -9.41 -17.12
CA VAL A 109 4.96 -10.42 -16.32
C VAL A 109 6.22 -9.81 -15.76
N GLY A 110 6.46 -10.03 -14.47
CA GLY A 110 7.55 -9.38 -13.78
C GLY A 110 7.70 -9.74 -12.32
N THR A 111 8.74 -9.22 -11.72
CA THR A 111 8.89 -9.12 -10.26
C THR A 111 8.13 -7.89 -9.74
N SER A 112 8.12 -7.65 -8.43
CA SER A 112 7.59 -6.41 -7.87
C SER A 112 8.41 -5.15 -8.21
N ALA A 113 9.63 -5.27 -8.74
CA ALA A 113 10.49 -4.12 -9.09
C ALA A 113 10.57 -3.85 -10.59
N MET A 114 10.44 -4.89 -11.41
CA MET A 114 10.51 -4.80 -12.87
C MET A 114 9.51 -5.74 -13.50
N SER A 115 8.76 -5.25 -14.46
CA SER A 115 7.79 -5.98 -15.26
C SER A 115 7.81 -5.49 -16.70
N ILE A 116 7.32 -6.34 -17.60
CA ILE A 116 7.29 -6.09 -19.03
C ILE A 116 5.90 -6.42 -19.60
N PRO A 117 5.33 -5.55 -20.44
CA PRO A 117 4.14 -5.85 -21.21
C PRO A 117 4.36 -7.03 -22.16
N VAL A 118 3.62 -8.11 -21.96
CA VAL A 118 3.94 -9.37 -22.66
C VAL A 118 3.56 -9.30 -24.14
N ALA A 119 2.48 -8.58 -24.48
CA ALA A 119 2.09 -8.36 -25.88
C ALA A 119 3.13 -7.49 -26.63
N GLY A 120 3.71 -6.50 -25.95
CA GLY A 120 4.81 -5.70 -26.51
C GLY A 120 6.06 -6.53 -26.78
N VAL A 121 6.41 -7.44 -25.85
CA VAL A 121 7.53 -8.37 -26.04
C VAL A 121 7.27 -9.34 -27.18
N LEU A 122 6.07 -9.92 -27.29
CA LEU A 122 5.70 -10.80 -28.40
C LEU A 122 5.93 -10.11 -29.75
N ARG A 123 5.50 -8.85 -29.89
CA ARG A 123 5.74 -8.05 -31.10
C ARG A 123 7.23 -7.80 -31.33
N ALA A 124 7.96 -7.43 -30.28
CA ALA A 124 9.39 -7.18 -30.36
C ALA A 124 10.19 -8.42 -30.81
N ILE A 125 9.78 -9.64 -30.45
CA ILE A 125 10.41 -10.88 -30.92
C ILE A 125 10.27 -11.02 -32.45
N VAL A 126 9.09 -10.73 -32.99
CA VAL A 126 8.81 -10.83 -34.44
C VAL A 126 9.56 -9.74 -35.22
N GLU A 127 9.58 -8.51 -34.69
CA GLU A 127 10.22 -7.35 -35.35
C GLU A 127 11.75 -7.35 -35.22
N HIS A 128 12.27 -7.82 -34.08
CA HIS A 128 13.68 -7.76 -33.69
C HIS A 128 14.18 -9.10 -33.12
N PRO A 129 14.18 -10.19 -33.91
CA PRO A 129 14.57 -11.51 -33.44
C PRO A 129 16.03 -11.56 -32.94
N GLU A 130 16.89 -10.64 -33.38
CA GLU A 130 18.28 -10.50 -32.96
C GLU A 130 18.46 -10.07 -31.49
N GLN A 131 17.41 -9.58 -30.81
CA GLN A 131 17.48 -9.10 -29.42
C GLN A 131 17.44 -10.23 -28.37
N ARG A 132 17.45 -11.48 -28.82
CA ARG A 132 17.31 -12.69 -27.98
C ARG A 132 18.27 -12.72 -26.79
N GLU A 133 19.56 -12.49 -27.03
CA GLU A 133 20.58 -12.51 -25.98
C GLU A 133 20.47 -11.28 -25.05
N ALA A 134 20.12 -10.11 -25.57
CA ALA A 134 19.90 -8.92 -24.74
C ALA A 134 18.70 -9.11 -23.79
N PHE A 135 17.62 -9.75 -24.27
CA PHE A 135 16.46 -10.09 -23.46
C PHE A 135 16.80 -11.09 -22.35
N ARG A 136 17.69 -12.06 -22.64
CA ARG A 136 18.22 -12.98 -21.61
C ARG A 136 18.97 -12.23 -20.51
N GLU A 137 19.88 -11.34 -20.89
CA GLU A 137 20.68 -10.56 -19.93
C GLU A 137 19.77 -9.67 -19.09
N MET A 138 18.75 -9.06 -19.70
CA MET A 138 17.73 -8.30 -19.00
C MET A 138 16.99 -9.18 -17.97
N LEU A 139 16.47 -10.35 -18.37
CA LEU A 139 15.78 -11.26 -17.44
C LEU A 139 16.71 -11.75 -16.32
N ALA A 140 17.98 -12.02 -16.62
CA ALA A 140 18.96 -12.45 -15.61
C ALA A 140 19.34 -11.33 -14.64
N SER A 141 19.20 -10.06 -15.05
CA SER A 141 19.40 -8.89 -14.19
C SER A 141 18.24 -8.62 -13.24
N TRP A 142 17.09 -9.29 -13.44
CA TRP A 142 15.95 -9.11 -12.56
C TRP A 142 16.28 -9.54 -11.14
N PRO A 143 16.00 -8.69 -10.13
CA PRO A 143 16.25 -9.04 -8.75
C PRO A 143 15.34 -10.20 -8.33
N GLN A 144 15.89 -11.22 -7.66
CA GLN A 144 15.12 -12.34 -7.09
C GLN A 144 14.34 -11.96 -5.82
N ALA A 145 13.68 -10.81 -5.81
CA ALA A 145 13.11 -10.15 -4.63
C ALA A 145 11.68 -10.61 -4.27
N ASP A 146 11.49 -11.92 -4.07
CA ASP A 146 10.25 -12.49 -3.51
C ASP A 146 10.39 -12.90 -2.03
N ARG A 147 11.57 -12.69 -1.40
CA ARG A 147 11.71 -12.84 0.07
C ARG A 147 11.09 -11.67 0.83
N ASP A 148 11.21 -10.46 0.32
CA ASP A 148 10.72 -9.24 0.99
C ASP A 148 9.18 -9.22 1.09
N ASP A 149 8.48 -9.68 0.05
CA ASP A 149 7.02 -9.79 0.05
C ASP A 149 6.54 -10.90 1.01
N LEU A 150 7.30 -12.01 1.11
CA LEU A 150 7.08 -13.07 2.10
C LEU A 150 7.38 -12.60 3.53
N GLU A 151 8.45 -11.83 3.73
CA GLU A 151 8.81 -11.23 5.02
C GLU A 151 7.78 -10.19 5.46
N SER A 152 7.36 -9.30 4.55
CA SER A 152 6.28 -8.33 4.79
C SER A 152 4.96 -9.04 5.12
N SER A 153 4.61 -10.09 4.38
CA SER A 153 3.42 -10.91 4.67
C SER A 153 3.53 -11.60 6.04
N ALA A 154 4.69 -12.17 6.37
CA ALA A 154 4.91 -12.79 7.67
C ALA A 154 4.81 -11.78 8.82
N LEU A 155 5.27 -10.53 8.62
CA LEU A 155 5.13 -9.45 9.60
C LEU A 155 3.68 -8.99 9.77
N ALA A 156 2.87 -9.00 8.70
CA ALA A 156 1.45 -8.64 8.76
C ALA A 156 0.61 -9.67 9.51
N HIS A 157 0.94 -10.96 9.40
CA HIS A 157 0.18 -12.08 9.99
C HIS A 157 0.57 -12.42 11.44
N HIS A 158 1.61 -11.80 12.00
CA HIS A 158 1.99 -12.05 13.39
C HIS A 158 1.14 -11.18 14.33
N GLU A 159 0.01 -11.73 14.77
CA GLU A 159 -0.76 -11.22 15.90
C GLU A 159 0.00 -11.55 17.18
N VAL A 160 0.80 -10.60 17.64
CA VAL A 160 1.31 -10.61 19.01
C VAL A 160 0.23 -10.00 19.89
N ASP A 161 -0.11 -10.67 20.98
CA ASP A 161 -0.97 -10.09 22.02
C ASP A 161 -0.16 -8.97 22.70
N VAL A 162 -0.51 -7.72 22.40
CA VAL A 162 0.17 -6.55 22.95
C VAL A 162 -0.61 -6.09 24.17
N ASP A 163 0.04 -6.09 25.33
CA ASP A 163 -0.52 -5.54 26.56
C ASP A 163 -0.63 -4.01 26.44
N LEU A 164 -1.77 -3.53 25.92
CA LEU A 164 -2.06 -2.11 25.81
C LEU A 164 -2.33 -1.51 27.19
N VAL A 165 -1.75 -0.34 27.46
CA VAL A 165 -1.94 0.40 28.71
C VAL A 165 -2.83 1.60 28.45
N VAL A 166 -4.10 1.50 28.84
CA VAL A 166 -5.10 2.55 28.59
C VAL A 166 -5.30 3.41 29.84
N ALA A 167 -5.53 4.70 29.63
CA ALA A 167 -5.90 5.62 30.69
C ALA A 167 -7.18 5.13 31.42
N PRO A 168 -7.27 5.28 32.76
CA PRO A 168 -8.44 4.85 33.53
C PRO A 168 -9.76 5.51 33.10
N MET A 169 -9.70 6.72 32.56
CA MET A 169 -10.87 7.44 32.05
C MET A 169 -10.77 7.54 30.53
N ALA A 170 -11.83 7.17 29.82
CA ALA A 170 -11.90 7.32 28.38
C ALA A 170 -11.84 8.81 27.99
N PHE A 171 -11.25 9.09 26.84
CA PHE A 171 -11.29 10.42 26.24
C PHE A 171 -12.74 10.83 25.96
N ALA A 172 -13.08 12.08 26.31
CA ALA A 172 -14.38 12.67 26.03
C ALA A 172 -14.21 13.75 24.97
N ARG A 173 -14.66 13.46 23.74
CA ARG A 173 -14.59 14.40 22.62
C ARG A 173 -15.40 15.67 22.89
N PRO A 174 -14.83 16.86 22.69
CA PRO A 174 -15.60 18.10 22.64
C PRO A 174 -16.67 18.07 21.53
N PRO A 175 -17.82 18.72 21.70
CA PRO A 175 -18.82 18.79 20.64
C PRO A 175 -18.26 19.51 19.41
N LEU A 176 -18.41 18.90 18.23
CA LEU A 176 -18.04 19.50 16.95
C LEU A 176 -19.16 20.41 16.46
N ALA A 177 -18.91 21.71 16.40
CA ALA A 177 -19.85 22.69 15.83
C ALA A 177 -19.67 22.72 14.31
N ILE A 178 -20.38 21.83 13.60
CA ILE A 178 -20.27 21.68 12.15
C ILE A 178 -21.28 22.60 11.46
N PRO A 179 -20.83 23.53 10.59
CA PRO A 179 -21.74 24.38 9.84
C PRO A 179 -22.40 23.59 8.69
N GLU A 180 -23.53 24.10 8.19
CA GLU A 180 -24.10 23.60 6.93
C GLU A 180 -23.26 24.09 5.75
N PHE A 181 -22.95 23.17 4.82
CA PHE A 181 -22.25 23.47 3.57
C PHE A 181 -23.24 23.43 2.41
N PHE A 182 -23.03 24.26 1.39
CA PHE A 182 -23.95 24.40 0.27
C PHE A 182 -23.21 24.26 -1.06
N ASP A 183 -23.81 23.57 -2.01
CA ASP A 183 -23.29 23.45 -3.37
C ASP A 183 -23.53 24.72 -4.19
N ASP A 184 -23.05 24.72 -5.44
CA ASP A 184 -23.17 25.84 -6.38
C ASP A 184 -24.66 26.18 -6.71
N ASP A 185 -25.59 25.25 -6.48
CA ASP A 185 -27.04 25.42 -6.64
C ASP A 185 -27.75 25.83 -5.34
N GLY A 186 -27.01 26.01 -4.23
CA GLY A 186 -27.54 26.34 -2.92
C GLY A 186 -28.22 25.19 -2.17
N ARG A 187 -27.98 23.93 -2.57
CA ARG A 187 -28.45 22.75 -1.83
C ARG A 187 -27.45 22.37 -0.76
N VAL A 188 -27.95 21.88 0.38
CA VAL A 188 -27.11 21.39 1.47
C VAL A 188 -26.29 20.19 0.98
N ILE A 189 -24.99 20.21 1.24
CA ILE A 189 -24.07 19.09 1.02
C ILE A 189 -24.03 18.27 2.32
N ASP A 190 -24.52 17.04 2.25
CA ASP A 190 -24.45 16.08 3.35
C ASP A 190 -23.14 15.29 3.28
N TYR A 191 -22.06 15.88 3.79
CA TYR A 191 -20.74 15.25 3.80
C TYR A 191 -20.78 13.91 4.56
N GLY A 192 -20.11 12.91 4.02
CA GLY A 192 -20.09 11.52 4.51
C GLY A 192 -21.19 10.64 3.93
N SER A 193 -22.17 11.23 3.25
CA SER A 193 -23.27 10.52 2.58
C SER A 193 -23.49 11.00 1.13
N ARG A 194 -22.63 11.90 0.62
CA ARG A 194 -22.83 12.67 -0.62
C ARG A 194 -23.08 11.80 -1.84
N TRP A 195 -22.50 10.60 -1.84
CA TRP A 195 -22.58 9.67 -2.96
C TRP A 195 -23.60 8.54 -2.79
N ALA A 196 -24.29 8.46 -1.65
CA ALA A 196 -25.31 7.44 -1.36
C ALA A 196 -24.90 5.99 -1.68
N GLY A 197 -23.60 5.67 -1.53
CA GLY A 197 -23.00 4.38 -1.87
C GLY A 197 -22.64 4.17 -3.34
N GLY A 198 -22.88 5.15 -4.21
CA GLY A 198 -22.37 5.20 -5.58
C GLY A 198 -20.94 5.73 -5.65
N SER A 199 -20.35 5.67 -6.85
CA SER A 199 -19.04 6.26 -7.11
C SER A 199 -19.15 7.79 -7.26
N PRO A 200 -18.21 8.56 -6.71
CA PRO A 200 -18.09 9.99 -6.99
C PRO A 200 -17.92 10.24 -8.50
N PRO A 201 -18.43 11.36 -9.05
CA PRO A 201 -18.13 11.76 -10.42
C PRO A 201 -16.65 12.14 -10.56
N ASP A 202 -16.09 11.97 -11.76
CA ASP A 202 -14.66 12.18 -12.02
C ASP A 202 -14.17 13.59 -11.64
N ASP A 203 -15.02 14.61 -11.78
CA ASP A 203 -14.70 15.99 -11.44
C ASP A 203 -14.69 16.30 -9.92
N ALA A 204 -15.17 15.37 -9.09
CA ALA A 204 -15.04 15.45 -7.64
C ALA A 204 -13.64 15.02 -7.17
N TYR A 205 -12.90 14.24 -7.99
CA TYR A 205 -11.52 13.89 -7.67
C TYR A 205 -10.63 15.12 -7.83
N SER A 206 -9.77 15.36 -6.84
CA SER A 206 -8.86 16.52 -6.78
C SER A 206 -9.53 17.90 -6.69
N ARG A 207 -10.87 17.98 -6.64
CA ARG A 207 -11.60 19.20 -6.29
C ARG A 207 -11.72 19.31 -4.78
N VAL A 208 -11.55 20.51 -4.23
CA VAL A 208 -11.75 20.81 -2.80
C VAL A 208 -12.67 22.03 -2.72
N SER A 209 -13.94 21.82 -2.37
CA SER A 209 -14.93 22.91 -2.32
C SER A 209 -15.05 23.58 -0.96
N HIS A 210 -15.02 22.79 0.13
CA HIS A 210 -15.17 23.31 1.50
C HIS A 210 -14.03 22.81 2.41
N PRO A 211 -12.81 23.36 2.29
CA PRO A 211 -11.69 22.98 3.16
C PRO A 211 -11.94 23.36 4.63
N GLU A 212 -12.73 24.40 4.88
CA GLU A 212 -13.10 24.87 6.20
C GLU A 212 -13.92 23.85 7.00
N ARG A 213 -14.42 22.79 6.37
CA ARG A 213 -15.18 21.72 7.04
C ARG A 213 -14.40 21.00 8.13
N PHE A 214 -13.08 21.01 8.07
CA PHE A 214 -12.22 20.38 9.07
C PHE A 214 -11.82 21.30 10.22
N ALA A 215 -12.14 22.60 10.15
CA ALA A 215 -11.77 23.56 11.21
C ALA A 215 -12.24 23.17 12.63
N PRO A 216 -13.43 22.56 12.84
CA PRO A 216 -13.86 22.11 14.17
C PRO A 216 -12.93 21.07 14.83
N VAL A 217 -12.19 20.28 14.03
CA VAL A 217 -11.29 19.22 14.51
C VAL A 217 -10.14 19.78 15.35
N LEU A 218 -9.75 21.03 15.14
CA LEU A 218 -8.68 21.68 15.90
C LEU A 218 -8.95 21.67 17.42
N SER A 219 -10.23 21.76 17.82
CA SER A 219 -10.62 21.66 19.23
C SER A 219 -10.43 20.25 19.81
N VAL A 220 -10.61 19.22 18.98
CA VAL A 220 -10.39 17.81 19.37
C VAL A 220 -8.90 17.54 19.55
N VAL A 221 -8.05 18.10 18.66
CA VAL A 221 -6.59 17.98 18.81
C VAL A 221 -6.13 18.54 20.15
N ASP A 222 -6.60 19.72 20.52
CA ASP A 222 -6.22 20.36 21.79
C ASP A 222 -6.70 19.54 22.99
N ALA A 223 -7.95 19.07 22.96
CA ALA A 223 -8.49 18.20 24.01
C ALA A 223 -7.74 16.86 24.12
N LEU A 224 -7.32 16.26 23.00
CA LEU A 224 -6.51 15.03 22.99
C LEU A 224 -5.14 15.26 23.63
N VAL A 225 -4.46 16.34 23.29
CA VAL A 225 -3.16 16.68 23.88
C VAL A 225 -3.29 16.92 25.38
N GLU A 226 -4.34 17.61 25.83
CA GLU A 226 -4.64 17.80 27.25
C GLU A 226 -4.93 16.47 27.95
N HIS A 227 -5.79 15.63 27.36
CA HIS A 227 -6.10 14.31 27.91
C HIS A 227 -4.84 13.45 28.08
N LEU A 228 -3.97 13.41 27.08
CA LEU A 228 -2.71 12.69 27.14
C LEU A 228 -1.79 13.26 28.22
N ALA A 229 -1.70 14.59 28.35
CA ALA A 229 -0.87 15.24 29.37
C ALA A 229 -1.37 14.98 30.81
N THR A 230 -2.70 14.91 30.99
CA THR A 230 -3.35 14.63 32.27
C THR A 230 -3.10 13.19 32.74
N TRP A 231 -3.13 12.20 31.85
CA TRP A 231 -3.07 10.78 32.26
C TRP A 231 -1.69 10.14 32.12
N TYR A 232 -0.83 10.65 31.24
CA TYR A 232 0.49 10.06 30.98
C TYR A 232 1.63 10.96 31.44
N VAL A 233 2.77 10.34 31.78
CA VAL A 233 4.03 11.02 32.10
C VAL A 233 4.69 11.47 30.80
N VAL A 234 4.23 12.63 30.31
CA VAL A 234 4.64 13.24 29.05
C VAL A 234 4.90 14.73 29.23
N ASP A 235 5.97 15.22 28.61
CA ASP A 235 6.24 16.65 28.46
C ASP A 235 5.69 17.15 27.13
N VAL A 236 5.07 18.33 27.12
CA VAL A 236 4.39 18.88 25.94
C VAL A 236 4.97 20.24 25.60
N ASP A 237 5.82 20.28 24.58
CA ASP A 237 6.35 21.51 24.01
C ASP A 237 5.42 22.03 22.91
N ARG A 238 5.11 23.32 22.93
CA ARG A 238 4.20 23.98 21.97
C ARG A 238 4.90 25.17 21.34
N ARG A 239 4.94 25.20 20.02
CA ARG A 239 5.54 26.29 19.24
C ARG A 239 4.71 26.60 18.01
N VAL A 240 4.96 27.77 17.42
CA VAL A 240 4.39 28.15 16.13
C VAL A 240 5.53 28.19 15.11
N SER A 241 5.37 27.52 13.98
CA SER A 241 6.35 27.54 12.89
C SER A 241 6.37 28.91 12.19
N GLU A 242 7.38 29.15 11.36
CA GLU A 242 7.44 30.34 10.51
C GLU A 242 6.24 30.45 9.55
N SER A 243 5.67 29.31 9.16
CA SER A 243 4.46 29.24 8.33
C SER A 243 3.15 29.48 9.10
N GLY A 244 3.22 29.70 10.42
CA GLY A 244 2.04 29.89 11.27
C GLY A 244 1.37 28.59 11.73
N ALA A 245 1.91 27.42 11.38
CA ALA A 245 1.40 26.14 11.86
C ALA A 245 1.76 25.92 13.34
N ARG A 246 0.84 25.34 14.11
CA ARG A 246 1.09 24.98 15.52
C ARG A 246 1.79 23.64 15.54
N VAL A 247 2.97 23.58 16.16
CA VAL A 247 3.72 22.34 16.34
C VAL A 247 3.70 21.97 17.81
N MET A 248 3.22 20.77 18.12
CA MET A 248 3.12 20.23 19.48
C MET A 248 3.95 18.95 19.56
N CYS A 249 4.97 18.93 20.40
CA CYS A 249 5.83 17.77 20.58
C CYS A 249 5.59 17.16 21.97
N LEU A 250 5.04 15.95 21.99
CA LEU A 250 4.72 15.17 23.16
C LEU A 250 5.84 14.16 23.38
N ARG A 251 6.67 14.39 24.41
CA ARG A 251 7.86 13.59 24.75
C ARG A 251 7.58 12.75 26.00
N PRO A 252 7.15 11.50 25.85
CA PRO A 252 6.91 10.63 26.99
C PRO A 252 8.24 10.14 27.58
N THR A 253 8.20 9.67 28.82
CA THR A 253 9.36 9.00 29.44
C THR A 253 9.59 7.58 28.90
N THR A 254 8.54 6.95 28.40
CA THR A 254 8.55 5.63 27.75
C THR A 254 7.71 5.66 26.48
N GLY A 255 8.09 4.89 25.47
CA GLY A 255 7.32 4.76 24.23
C GLY A 255 7.65 5.80 23.17
N ALA A 256 6.79 5.83 22.15
CA ALA A 256 6.98 6.67 20.98
C ALA A 256 6.71 8.15 21.29
N THR A 257 7.63 9.04 20.91
CA THR A 257 7.35 10.50 20.88
C THR A 257 6.33 10.78 19.79
N ILE A 258 5.40 11.73 20.03
CA ILE A 258 4.46 12.21 19.02
C ILE A 258 4.77 13.68 18.71
N THR A 259 4.81 14.02 17.43
CA THR A 259 4.84 15.41 16.97
C THR A 259 3.63 15.66 16.09
N LEU A 260 2.83 16.66 16.47
CA LEU A 260 1.68 17.13 15.70
C LEU A 260 2.04 18.45 15.04
N THR A 261 1.90 18.54 13.72
CA THR A 261 1.96 19.81 13.00
C THR A 261 0.57 20.15 12.49
N VAL A 262 -0.04 21.15 13.09
CA VAL A 262 -1.43 21.54 12.90
C VAL A 262 -1.49 22.81 12.05
N SER A 263 -2.10 22.68 10.88
CA SER A 263 -2.42 23.78 9.97
C SER A 263 -3.91 24.11 10.02
N ALA A 264 -4.38 25.03 9.17
CA ALA A 264 -5.81 25.36 9.09
C ALA A 264 -6.67 24.21 8.55
N GLU A 265 -6.08 23.31 7.76
CA GLU A 265 -6.81 22.30 6.97
C GLU A 265 -6.41 20.85 7.31
N SER A 266 -5.28 20.66 8.00
CA SER A 266 -4.74 19.34 8.27
C SER A 266 -3.88 19.27 9.53
N VAL A 267 -3.77 18.06 10.05
CA VAL A 267 -2.89 17.66 11.15
C VAL A 267 -1.94 16.59 10.60
N ASP A 268 -0.66 16.92 10.51
CA ASP A 268 0.39 15.94 10.27
C ASP A 268 0.82 15.32 11.60
N ILE A 269 0.90 13.99 11.63
CA ILE A 269 1.25 13.19 12.80
C ILE A 269 2.55 12.47 12.48
N GLU A 270 3.60 12.77 13.22
CA GLU A 270 4.83 11.99 13.22
C GLU A 270 4.96 11.28 14.57
N ALA A 271 5.24 9.98 14.57
CA ALA A 271 5.42 9.23 15.80
C ALA A 271 6.59 8.25 15.72
N GLY A 272 7.16 7.92 16.87
CA GLY A 272 8.21 6.91 16.96
C GLY A 272 9.45 7.30 16.16
N ALA A 273 9.89 6.42 15.25
CA ALA A 273 11.09 6.62 14.44
C ALA A 273 10.78 7.09 13.01
N LEU A 274 9.79 6.51 12.36
CA LEU A 274 9.47 6.70 10.94
C LEU A 274 7.96 6.80 10.64
N PHE A 275 7.09 6.56 11.62
CA PHE A 275 5.64 6.60 11.44
C PHE A 275 5.19 8.01 11.09
N ARG A 276 4.40 8.09 10.02
CA ARG A 276 3.77 9.32 9.52
C ARG A 276 2.33 9.04 9.16
N ASP A 277 1.47 9.97 9.51
CA ASP A 277 0.05 9.95 9.19
C ASP A 277 -0.45 11.38 9.03
N ARG A 278 -1.62 11.56 8.41
CA ARG A 278 -2.25 12.86 8.19
C ARG A 278 -3.75 12.75 8.36
N ALA A 279 -4.35 13.77 8.96
CA ALA A 279 -5.79 13.90 9.11
C ALA A 279 -6.24 15.29 8.60
N PRO A 280 -7.19 15.42 7.66
CA PRO A 280 -7.84 14.35 6.89
C PRO A 280 -6.86 13.56 6.02
N VAL A 281 -7.22 12.34 5.64
CA VAL A 281 -6.38 11.53 4.76
C VAL A 281 -6.41 12.10 3.34
N CYS A 282 -7.57 12.58 2.91
CA CYS A 282 -7.78 13.27 1.65
C CYS A 282 -8.78 14.42 1.82
N THR A 283 -8.43 15.59 1.28
CA THR A 283 -9.31 16.78 1.33
C THR A 283 -10.29 16.83 0.17
N CYS A 284 -10.17 15.97 -0.84
CA CYS A 284 -10.97 16.07 -2.05
C CYS A 284 -12.45 15.75 -1.79
N ASP A 285 -13.30 16.35 -2.62
CA ASP A 285 -14.74 16.20 -2.59
C ASP A 285 -15.18 14.74 -2.80
N ALA A 286 -14.45 13.98 -3.62
CA ALA A 286 -14.75 12.57 -3.88
C ALA A 286 -14.59 11.67 -2.63
N CYS A 287 -13.61 11.93 -1.76
CA CYS A 287 -13.39 11.12 -0.56
C CYS A 287 -14.45 11.37 0.51
N ASP A 288 -15.15 12.50 0.44
CA ASP A 288 -16.30 12.81 1.29
C ASP A 288 -16.03 12.71 2.79
N GLU A 289 -14.78 12.93 3.21
CA GLU A 289 -14.39 12.91 4.63
C GLU A 289 -15.06 14.05 5.41
N THR A 290 -15.56 13.71 6.59
CA THR A 290 -16.25 14.63 7.52
C THR A 290 -15.35 15.01 8.70
N ALA A 291 -15.68 16.11 9.39
CA ALA A 291 -14.97 16.50 10.62
C ALA A 291 -15.00 15.40 11.69
N GLU A 292 -16.11 14.67 11.81
CA GLU A 292 -16.27 13.55 12.74
C GLU A 292 -15.32 12.40 12.39
N SER A 293 -15.27 11.99 11.12
CA SER A 293 -14.38 10.90 10.69
C SER A 293 -12.91 11.24 10.90
N VAL A 294 -12.53 12.51 10.70
CA VAL A 294 -11.18 13.00 10.97
C VAL A 294 -10.88 13.01 12.48
N ALA A 295 -11.86 13.41 13.31
CA ALA A 295 -11.74 13.33 14.77
C ALA A 295 -11.61 11.88 15.26
N ASP A 296 -12.41 10.95 14.71
CA ASP A 296 -12.31 9.52 15.00
C ASP A 296 -10.91 9.00 14.67
N HIS A 297 -10.37 9.33 13.48
CA HIS A 297 -9.02 8.92 13.07
C HIS A 297 -7.94 9.45 14.00
N LEU A 298 -8.00 10.74 14.38
CA LEU A 298 -7.05 11.34 15.32
C LEU A 298 -7.11 10.67 16.70
N GLU A 299 -8.31 10.44 17.23
CA GLU A 299 -8.50 9.78 18.53
C GLU A 299 -7.94 8.37 18.53
N GLN A 300 -8.34 7.55 17.55
CA GLN A 300 -7.85 6.18 17.41
C GLN A 300 -6.33 6.15 17.31
N THR A 301 -5.73 7.06 16.53
CA THR A 301 -4.29 7.11 16.30
C THR A 301 -3.52 7.51 17.56
N LEU A 302 -3.85 8.66 18.15
CA LEU A 302 -3.06 9.22 19.25
C LEU A 302 -3.22 8.39 20.53
N LEU A 303 -4.44 7.90 20.80
CA LEU A 303 -4.69 7.06 21.97
C LEU A 303 -4.04 5.67 21.82
N ALA A 304 -4.06 5.08 20.63
CA ALA A 304 -3.37 3.81 20.39
C ALA A 304 -1.85 3.94 20.56
N ILE A 305 -1.23 4.99 20.01
CA ILE A 305 0.22 5.21 20.17
C ILE A 305 0.58 5.36 21.65
N ALA A 306 -0.16 6.17 22.40
CA ALA A 306 0.07 6.34 23.83
C ALA A 306 -0.11 5.03 24.61
N ALA A 307 -1.06 4.19 24.20
CA ALA A 307 -1.31 2.89 24.81
C ALA A 307 -0.27 1.79 24.45
N GLY A 308 0.72 2.09 23.60
CA GLY A 308 1.73 1.11 23.14
C GLY A 308 1.32 0.34 21.89
N GLY A 309 0.27 0.79 21.20
CA GLY A 309 -0.26 0.17 19.99
C GLY A 309 0.49 0.51 18.70
N LEU A 310 1.61 1.24 18.77
CA LEU A 310 2.43 1.53 17.60
C LEU A 310 3.48 0.45 17.39
N ARG A 311 3.49 -0.13 16.20
CA ARG A 311 4.57 -0.99 15.71
C ARG A 311 5.25 -0.36 14.51
N GLU A 312 6.58 -0.42 14.50
CA GLU A 312 7.41 -0.04 13.37
C GLU A 312 8.51 -1.07 13.16
N VAL A 313 8.60 -1.62 11.94
CA VAL A 313 9.66 -2.54 11.55
C VAL A 313 10.34 -1.98 10.31
N PHE A 314 11.64 -1.73 10.45
CA PHE A 314 12.51 -1.29 9.37
C PHE A 314 13.96 -1.67 9.67
N PRO A 315 14.76 -2.09 8.68
CA PRO A 315 14.34 -2.42 7.32
C PRO A 315 13.65 -3.79 7.23
N VAL A 316 12.59 -3.89 6.41
CA VAL A 316 12.02 -5.16 5.97
C VAL A 316 12.62 -5.54 4.62
N GLY A 317 13.24 -6.72 4.54
CA GLY A 317 13.81 -7.23 3.30
C GLY A 317 14.98 -6.41 2.73
N GLN A 318 15.45 -6.83 1.55
CA GLN A 318 16.55 -6.18 0.83
C GLN A 318 16.16 -4.81 0.26
N ARG A 319 14.88 -4.59 -0.04
CA ARG A 319 14.34 -3.28 -0.45
C ARG A 319 14.27 -2.26 0.68
N ARG A 320 14.57 -2.68 1.92
CA ARG A 320 14.47 -1.83 3.11
C ARG A 320 13.10 -1.15 3.18
N TRP A 321 12.04 -1.95 3.15
CA TRP A 321 10.69 -1.42 3.33
C TRP A 321 10.43 -1.06 4.79
N LEU A 322 9.54 -0.09 4.99
CA LEU A 322 8.98 0.25 6.28
C LEU A 322 7.63 -0.45 6.41
N HIS A 323 7.44 -1.17 7.51
CA HIS A 323 6.14 -1.68 7.93
C HIS A 323 5.71 -0.97 9.20
N THR A 324 4.49 -0.44 9.22
CA THR A 324 3.88 0.20 10.39
C THR A 324 2.54 -0.43 10.71
N ARG A 325 2.20 -0.48 12.01
CA ARG A 325 0.88 -0.92 12.48
C ARG A 325 0.42 -0.03 13.64
N ILE A 326 -0.85 0.31 13.62
CA ILE A 326 -1.58 0.86 14.76
C ILE A 326 -2.56 -0.20 15.23
N HIS A 327 -2.44 -0.60 16.49
CA HIS A 327 -3.35 -1.52 17.15
C HIS A 327 -4.09 -0.77 18.26
N THR A 328 -5.42 -0.81 18.21
CA THR A 328 -6.29 -0.07 19.12
C THR A 328 -6.82 -0.99 20.22
N PRO A 329 -7.20 -0.45 21.40
CA PRO A 329 -7.73 -1.23 22.51
C PRO A 329 -9.01 -2.02 22.24
N ASP A 330 -9.78 -1.66 21.21
CA ASP A 330 -10.98 -2.36 20.79
C ASP A 330 -10.68 -3.61 19.92
N GLY A 331 -9.40 -3.93 19.73
CA GLY A 331 -8.93 -5.05 18.91
C GLY A 331 -8.87 -4.73 17.42
N SER A 332 -9.31 -3.54 17.00
CA SER A 332 -9.12 -3.09 15.63
C SER A 332 -7.67 -2.64 15.37
N GLY A 333 -7.40 -2.29 14.13
CA GLY A 333 -6.08 -1.81 13.77
C GLY A 333 -5.93 -1.59 12.29
N ARG A 334 -4.86 -0.90 11.94
CA ARG A 334 -4.46 -0.65 10.56
C ARG A 334 -2.98 -0.92 10.41
N SER A 335 -2.59 -1.42 9.24
CA SER A 335 -1.19 -1.64 8.90
C SER A 335 -0.88 -1.05 7.53
N SER A 336 0.34 -0.55 7.37
CA SER A 336 0.88 -0.10 6.10
C SER A 336 2.26 -0.72 5.88
N GLY A 337 2.62 -0.95 4.62
CA GLY A 337 3.91 -1.50 4.23
C GLY A 337 4.33 -0.95 2.89
N GLY A 338 5.57 -0.50 2.77
CA GLY A 338 6.09 0.00 1.50
C GLY A 338 7.44 0.68 1.62
N GLN A 339 7.84 1.37 0.55
CA GLN A 339 9.04 2.17 0.54
C GLN A 339 8.89 3.32 1.57
N PRO A 340 9.93 3.61 2.37
CA PRO A 340 9.93 4.80 3.22
C PRO A 340 9.76 6.07 2.39
N ASP A 341 9.23 7.12 3.01
CA ASP A 341 9.10 8.44 2.39
C ASP A 341 10.47 8.89 1.81
N PRO A 342 10.55 9.14 0.48
CA PRO A 342 11.80 9.58 -0.17
C PRO A 342 12.39 10.87 0.41
N ALA A 343 11.59 11.68 1.11
CA ALA A 343 12.05 12.89 1.78
C ALA A 343 12.90 12.61 3.04
N ILE A 344 12.88 11.38 3.58
CA ILE A 344 13.65 11.00 4.76
C ILE A 344 15.12 10.76 4.36
N PRO A 345 16.09 11.49 4.95
CA PRO A 345 17.50 11.28 4.62
C PRO A 345 18.00 9.88 5.02
N ALA A 346 18.91 9.30 4.23
CA ALA A 346 19.48 7.97 4.50
C ALA A 346 20.03 7.81 5.93
N LYS A 347 20.70 8.84 6.46
CA LYS A 347 21.19 8.84 7.83
C LYS A 347 20.08 8.63 8.87
N ARG A 348 18.90 9.25 8.67
CA ARG A 348 17.74 9.07 9.56
C ARG A 348 17.15 7.67 9.46
N LEU A 349 17.16 7.06 8.27
CA LEU A 349 16.76 5.67 8.09
C LEU A 349 17.70 4.71 8.82
N ASP A 350 19.02 4.95 8.77
CA ASP A 350 19.99 4.12 9.50
C ASP A 350 19.84 4.28 11.03
N GLU A 351 19.67 5.51 11.53
CA GLU A 351 19.36 5.77 12.95
C GLU A 351 18.04 5.09 13.39
N ALA A 352 17.02 5.11 12.53
CA ALA A 352 15.76 4.43 12.79
C ALA A 352 15.92 2.91 12.82
N ALA A 353 16.69 2.33 11.90
CA ALA A 353 16.96 0.89 11.90
C ALA A 353 17.61 0.43 13.23
N ASP A 354 18.58 1.21 13.75
CA ASP A 354 19.22 0.92 15.03
C ASP A 354 18.24 1.01 16.22
N VAL A 355 17.31 1.96 16.20
CA VAL A 355 16.29 2.10 17.26
C VAL A 355 15.27 0.97 17.19
N LEU A 356 14.71 0.72 16.01
CA LEU A 356 13.65 -0.27 15.80
C LEU A 356 14.15 -1.70 15.99
N GLY A 357 15.41 -1.99 15.62
CA GLY A 357 16.03 -3.30 15.87
C GLY A 357 16.24 -3.63 17.36
N ARG A 358 16.10 -2.66 18.27
CA ARG A 358 16.14 -2.87 19.72
C ARG A 358 14.75 -3.08 20.34
N LEU A 359 13.68 -2.80 19.59
CA LEU A 359 12.31 -3.00 20.07
C LEU A 359 11.92 -4.48 19.93
N PRO A 360 11.16 -5.05 20.90
CA PRO A 360 10.62 -6.39 20.76
C PRO A 360 9.63 -6.43 19.60
N ASP A 361 10.01 -7.10 18.51
CA ASP A 361 9.26 -7.21 17.25
C ASP A 361 8.77 -5.86 16.67
N GLY A 362 9.50 -4.78 16.95
CA GLY A 362 9.18 -3.44 16.48
C GLY A 362 8.08 -2.72 17.26
N TRP A 363 7.57 -3.28 18.36
CA TRP A 363 6.54 -2.64 19.18
C TRP A 363 7.13 -1.58 20.09
N TRP A 364 6.56 -0.38 20.01
CA TRP A 364 6.87 0.68 20.97
C TRP A 364 6.18 0.39 22.30
N PRO A 365 6.87 0.56 23.43
CA PRO A 365 6.22 0.40 24.72
C PRO A 365 5.17 1.48 24.93
N ALA A 366 4.18 1.18 25.78
CA ALA A 366 3.19 2.17 26.19
C ALA A 366 3.83 3.35 26.94
N TRP A 367 3.13 4.48 26.89
CA TRP A 367 3.47 5.63 27.72
C TRP A 367 3.18 5.31 29.18
N THR A 368 4.06 5.75 30.07
CA THR A 368 3.88 5.53 31.50
C THR A 368 2.68 6.33 32.00
N LEU A 369 1.71 5.68 32.64
CA LEU A 369 0.59 6.37 33.30
C LEU A 369 1.07 7.15 34.53
N ARG A 370 0.43 8.28 34.81
CA ARG A 370 0.60 8.99 36.08
C ARG A 370 -0.10 8.24 37.21
N ALA A 371 0.46 8.34 38.42
CA ALA A 371 -0.18 7.82 39.61
C ALA A 371 -1.45 8.62 40.00
N GLU A 372 -1.44 9.93 39.76
CA GLU A 372 -2.57 10.84 39.95
C GLU A 372 -2.67 11.78 38.73
N PRO A 373 -3.89 12.03 38.21
CA PRO A 373 -4.08 12.94 37.08
C PRO A 373 -3.82 14.40 37.49
N VAL A 374 -3.38 15.22 36.52
CA VAL A 374 -3.13 16.67 36.71
C VAL A 374 -4.29 17.51 36.21
#